data_AF-A0A2D6MNP3-F1
#
_entry.id   AF-A0A2D6MNP3-F1
#
_cell.length_a   1.000
_cell.length_b   1.000
_cell.length_c   1.000
_cell.angle_alpha   90.00
_cell.angle_beta   90.00
_cell.angle_gamma   90.00
#
_symmetry.space_group_name_H-M   'P 1'
#
loop_
_entity.id
_entity.type
_entity.pdbx_description
1 polymer ?
#
loop_
_entity_poly.entity_id
_entity_poly.type
_entity_poly.pdbx_seq_one_letter_code
_entity_poly.pdbx_strand_id
1 'polypeptide(L)'
;MIDSLFTLYCEDCEVTGRPSRLWVRAEIEVSSARGPEMHHYLECLNCGFRFKSCMEDHMEAVDDEEWRRFVKDTLPASARQDSLG
;
A
#
# COMPACT_ATOMS: atom_id res chain seq x y z
N MET A 1 -21.22 9.70 -0.45
CA MET A 1 -20.79 9.63 0.96
C MET A 1 -19.27 9.48 0.88
N ILE A 2 -18.50 10.41 1.43
CA ILE A 2 -17.04 10.28 1.46
C ILE A 2 -16.78 9.36 2.63
N ASP A 3 -16.51 8.08 2.33
CA ASP A 3 -16.05 7.11 3.30
C ASP A 3 -14.69 7.57 3.83
N SER A 4 -14.71 8.33 4.94
CA SER A 4 -13.52 8.76 5.70
C SER A 4 -12.93 7.59 6.50
N LEU A 5 -12.70 6.44 5.86
CA LEU A 5 -12.47 5.15 6.55
C LEU A 5 -11.02 4.88 6.95
N PHE A 6 -10.09 5.80 6.74
CA PHE A 6 -8.71 5.60 7.20
C PHE A 6 -8.38 6.60 8.31
N THR A 7 -8.60 6.15 9.55
CA THR A 7 -7.96 6.72 10.75
C THR A 7 -6.47 6.32 10.85
N LEU A 8 -5.92 5.78 9.77
CA LEU A 8 -4.54 5.31 9.67
C LEU A 8 -3.57 6.48 9.63
N TYR A 9 -2.48 6.35 10.38
CA TYR A 9 -1.35 7.27 10.37
C TYR A 9 -0.04 6.47 10.44
N CYS A 10 1.02 7.02 9.86
CA CYS A 10 2.35 6.45 10.00
C CYS A 10 2.90 6.78 11.38
N GLU A 11 3.06 5.77 12.24
CA GLU A 11 3.57 5.91 13.61
C GLU A 11 4.91 6.64 13.65
N ASP A 12 5.86 6.32 12.76
CA ASP A 12 7.15 7.02 12.68
C ASP A 12 7.03 8.51 12.34
N CYS A 13 6.07 8.87 11.48
CA CYS A 13 5.82 10.28 11.17
C CYS A 13 5.20 11.00 12.36
N GLU A 14 4.25 10.35 13.04
CA GLU A 14 3.59 10.92 14.21
C GLU A 14 4.59 11.15 15.36
N VAL A 15 5.41 10.15 15.69
CA VAL A 15 6.45 10.25 16.73
C VAL A 15 7.45 11.37 16.43
N THR A 16 7.71 11.66 15.14
CA THR A 16 8.62 12.72 14.71
C THR A 16 7.94 14.08 14.50
N GLY A 17 6.63 14.19 14.79
CA GLY A 17 5.85 15.42 14.62
C GLY A 17 5.64 15.83 13.17
N ARG A 18 5.74 14.87 12.23
CA ARG A 18 5.52 15.09 10.79
C ARG A 18 4.13 14.59 10.39
N PRO A 19 3.47 15.24 9.41
CA PRO A 19 2.19 14.78 8.93
C PRO A 19 2.34 13.42 8.22
N SER A 20 1.43 12.50 8.54
CA SER A 20 1.30 11.23 7.83
C SER A 20 0.78 11.48 6.42
N ARG A 21 1.48 10.94 5.42
CA ARG A 21 1.09 11.05 4.00
C ARG A 21 0.95 9.67 3.37
N LEU A 22 -0.06 8.92 3.81
CA LEU A 22 -0.33 7.58 3.33
C LEU A 22 -0.93 7.61 1.92
N TRP A 23 -0.45 6.74 1.05
CA TRP A 23 -0.94 6.57 -0.31
C TRP A 23 -1.17 5.09 -0.60
N VAL A 24 -2.37 4.72 -1.04
CA VAL A 24 -2.69 3.34 -1.43
C VAL A 24 -2.02 3.03 -2.77
N ARG A 25 -1.22 1.97 -2.78
CA ARG A 25 -0.46 1.49 -3.94
C ARG A 25 -1.09 0.28 -4.61
N ALA A 26 -1.74 -0.57 -3.83
CA ALA A 26 -2.49 -1.72 -4.34
C ALA A 26 -3.64 -2.06 -3.39
N GLU A 27 -4.71 -2.61 -3.97
CA GLU A 27 -5.85 -3.19 -3.25
C GLU A 27 -6.02 -4.61 -3.75
N ILE A 28 -6.00 -5.57 -2.83
CA ILE A 28 -5.95 -6.99 -3.17
C ILE A 28 -6.98 -7.74 -2.35
N GLU A 29 -7.92 -8.37 -3.04
CA GLU A 29 -8.83 -9.31 -2.40
C GLU A 29 -8.13 -10.65 -2.22
N VAL A 30 -8.04 -11.11 -0.97
CA VAL A 30 -7.46 -12.39 -0.59
C VAL A 30 -8.59 -13.29 -0.10
N SER A 31 -8.78 -14.44 -0.76
CA SER A 31 -9.74 -15.43 -0.29
C SER A 31 -9.16 -16.21 0.90
N SER A 32 -9.70 -15.99 2.10
CA SER A 32 -9.34 -16.72 3.31
C SER A 32 -10.40 -17.78 3.64
N ALA A 33 -10.08 -18.70 4.57
CA ALA A 33 -11.05 -19.70 5.05
C ALA A 33 -12.27 -19.07 5.76
N ARG A 34 -12.18 -17.80 6.17
CA ARG A 34 -13.25 -17.05 6.84
C ARG A 34 -14.06 -16.18 5.88
N GLY A 35 -13.61 -16.02 4.64
CA GLY A 35 -14.24 -15.18 3.62
C GLY A 35 -13.20 -14.38 2.80
N PRO A 36 -13.65 -13.62 1.79
CA PRO A 36 -12.79 -12.66 1.11
C PRO A 36 -12.42 -11.52 2.06
N GLU A 37 -11.13 -11.21 2.13
CA GLU A 37 -10.56 -10.09 2.90
C GLU A 37 -9.88 -9.13 1.94
N MET A 38 -10.11 -7.83 2.10
CA MET A 38 -9.48 -6.80 1.27
C MET A 38 -8.23 -6.28 1.96
N HIS A 39 -7.09 -6.40 1.29
CA HIS A 39 -5.80 -5.91 1.75
C HIS A 39 -5.41 -4.64 0.99
N HIS A 40 -5.17 -3.56 1.71
CA HIS A 40 -4.66 -2.30 1.17
C HIS A 40 -3.17 -2.19 1.46
N TYR A 41 -2.35 -2.05 0.42
CA TYR A 41 -0.93 -1.77 0.55
C TYR A 41 -0.71 -0.27 0.45
N LEU A 42 -0.13 0.32 1.50
CA LEU A 42 0.07 1.76 1.62
C LEU A 42 1.54 2.11 1.68
N GLU A 43 1.91 3.24 1.10
CA GLU A 43 3.22 3.86 1.25
C GLU A 43 3.07 5.22 1.94
N CYS A 44 3.86 5.48 2.97
CA CYS A 44 3.96 6.83 3.52
C CYS A 44 4.92 7.65 2.67
N LEU A 45 4.40 8.62 1.91
CA LEU A 45 5.18 9.50 1.04
C LEU A 45 6.09 10.50 1.82
N ASN A 46 6.04 10.50 3.15
CA ASN A 46 6.89 11.34 3.98
C ASN A 46 8.18 10.62 4.46
N CYS A 47 8.09 9.32 4.78
CA CYS A 47 9.23 8.53 5.28
C CYS A 47 9.59 7.32 4.40
N GLY A 48 8.74 6.96 3.43
CA GLY A 48 8.93 5.81 2.54
C GLY A 48 8.52 4.46 3.14
N PHE A 49 8.00 4.43 4.37
CA PHE A 49 7.55 3.17 4.96
C PHE A 49 6.34 2.59 4.25
N ARG A 50 6.30 1.26 4.26
CA ARG A 50 5.33 0.45 3.53
C ARG A 50 4.52 -0.34 4.53
N PHE A 51 3.22 -0.31 4.34
CA PHE A 51 2.26 -0.89 5.25
C PHE A 51 1.25 -1.73 4.49
N LYS A 52 0.65 -2.69 5.19
CA LYS A 52 -0.53 -3.42 4.77
C LYS A 52 -1.61 -3.19 5.83
N SER A 53 -2.82 -2.92 5.38
CA SER A 53 -4.01 -2.84 6.21
C SER A 53 -5.04 -3.83 5.68
N CYS A 54 -5.57 -4.67 6.55
CA CYS A 54 -6.72 -5.54 6.28
C CYS A 54 -8.00 -5.09 7.00
N MET A 55 -7.90 -4.02 7.80
CA MET A 55 -8.98 -3.43 8.61
C MET A 55 -8.77 -1.92 8.72
N GLU A 56 -9.85 -1.17 8.91
CA GLU A 56 -9.87 0.30 8.85
C GLU A 56 -8.89 1.03 9.79
N ASP A 57 -8.51 0.42 10.91
CA ASP A 57 -7.74 1.04 11.99
C ASP A 57 -6.37 0.39 12.25
N HIS A 58 -5.99 -0.66 11.52
CA HIS A 58 -4.76 -1.40 11.74
C HIS A 58 -3.84 -1.41 10.51
N MET A 59 -2.54 -1.16 10.75
CA MET A 59 -1.48 -1.28 9.76
C MET A 59 -0.33 -2.15 10.29
N GLU A 60 0.15 -3.02 9.43
CA GLU A 60 1.33 -3.85 9.64
C GLU A 60 2.45 -3.38 8.70
N ALA A 61 3.69 -3.34 9.18
CA ALA A 61 4.84 -3.07 8.34
C ALA A 61 5.04 -4.20 7.32
N VAL A 62 5.38 -3.85 6.08
CA VAL A 62 5.56 -4.79 4.97
C VAL A 62 7.01 -4.79 4.53
N ASP A 63 7.59 -5.98 4.38
CA ASP A 63 8.94 -6.14 3.87
C ASP A 63 9.04 -5.99 2.34
N ASP A 64 10.26 -5.92 1.82
CA ASP A 64 10.51 -5.76 0.39
C ASP A 64 10.02 -6.95 -0.47
N GLU A 65 9.96 -8.17 0.09
CA GLU A 65 9.53 -9.36 -0.65
C GLU A 65 8.02 -9.35 -0.84
N GLU A 66 7.27 -9.18 0.24
CA GLU A 66 5.82 -9.05 0.23
C GLU A 66 5.39 -7.84 -0.62
N TRP A 67 6.04 -6.68 -0.42
CA TRP A 67 5.73 -5.49 -1.19
C TRP A 67 5.86 -5.73 -2.70
N ARG A 68 6.98 -6.29 -3.17
CA ARG A 68 7.19 -6.56 -4.60
C ARG A 68 6.21 -7.57 -5.17
N ARG A 69 5.74 -8.52 -4.37
CA ARG A 69 4.78 -9.54 -4.80
C ARG A 69 3.43 -8.93 -5.17
N PHE A 70 3.02 -7.93 -4.42
CA PHE A 70 1.66 -7.40 -4.44
C PHE A 70 1.57 -6.00 -5.05
N VAL A 71 2.53 -5.14 -4.74
CA VAL A 71 2.73 -3.85 -5.38
C VAL A 71 3.70 -4.04 -6.53
N LYS A 72 3.19 -4.52 -7.67
CA LYS A 72 3.92 -4.42 -8.92
C LYS A 72 3.91 -2.96 -9.31
N ASP A 73 5.08 -2.32 -9.37
CA ASP A 73 5.24 -1.06 -10.09
C ASP A 73 4.53 -1.22 -11.43
N THR A 74 3.40 -0.56 -11.59
CA THR A 74 2.71 -0.42 -12.87
C THR A 74 3.53 0.54 -13.73
N LEU A 75 4.77 0.16 -14.03
CA LEU A 75 5.35 0.55 -15.30
C LEU A 75 4.44 -0.08 -16.34
N PRO A 76 3.81 0.73 -17.21
CA PRO A 76 2.97 0.16 -18.25
C PRO A 76 3.82 -0.82 -19.05
N ALA A 77 3.28 -2.00 -19.31
CA ALA A 77 3.93 -3.05 -20.10
C ALA A 77 4.27 -2.63 -21.55
N SER A 78 4.02 -1.37 -21.91
CA SER A 78 4.38 -0.73 -23.18
C SER A 78 5.79 -0.10 -23.21
N ALA A 79 6.58 -0.16 -22.14
CA ALA A 79 7.96 0.35 -22.14
C ALA A 79 9.02 -0.71 -22.53
N ARG A 80 8.60 -1.85 -23.09
CA ARG A 80 9.50 -2.81 -23.74
C ARG A 80 8.93 -3.17 -25.11
N GLN A 81 9.70 -2.91 -26.16
CA GLN A 81 9.40 -3.06 -27.60
C GLN A 81 8.60 -1.85 -28.14
N ASP A 82 9.20 -0.89 -28.83
CA ASP A 82 9.81 -1.08 -30.15
C ASP A 82 10.91 -0.03 -30.43
N SER A 83 12.16 -0.49 -30.52
CA SER A 83 13.27 0.25 -31.12
C SER A 83 14.19 -0.76 -31.80
N LEU A 84 13.64 -1.45 -32.79
CA LEU A 84 14.38 -1.86 -33.98
C LEU A 84 13.82 -0.96 -35.09
N GLY A 85 14.62 -0.11 -35.72
CA GLY A 85 15.75 -0.50 -36.55
C GLY A 85 15.27 -0.42 -37.99
#